data_AF-A0A972X7Y2-F1
#
_entry.id   AF-A0A972X7Y2-F1
#
_cell.length_a   1.000
_cell.length_b   1.000
_cell.length_c   1.000
_cell.angle_alpha   90.00
_cell.angle_beta   90.00
_cell.angle_gamma   90.00
#
_symmetry.space_group_name_H-M   'P 1'
#
loop_
_entity.id
_entity.type
_entity.pdbx_description
1 polymer ?
#
loop_
_entity_poly.entity_id
_entity_poly.type
_entity_poly.pdbx_seq_one_letter_code
_entity_poly.pdbx_strand_id
1 'polypeptide(L)'
;MTIAHREWDSPYLFFMNARPATGHHAMDNLAIEVHAFGRQLLVRAGPPFYTPKFLPADRRGDAQAIEEYFGERSSFKVNTVVVDGKSQCRSGRPSDKAYTSPIPERWHSSDEFDFVEGCYTLGYGDVKQGAIANGDRSVSHRRRVIFVRRDSLWIVADTMLATDHTEHEYTRVWKFPPRLVGPASGHTPVHGFSESEIILDSNGVHTADPNGPNLWIFNAGQKPVLQRKLFGDRNPYRGWYARHLGDLTPAVDVHSTWTDAGQSTQLTLLWPRPDARPPPVIERSQAVDQTAESPARLTLKLADGRWISITDTGGEIRPLAAGPVHFVAETLLAVGDKHEARGIVIGAMQDVARQDSSASGSLRHDMEFTYARGRIVKKTPILPAKHFRWSDTVSGLRTVVADEGQDRCGRSLPQLPESPDVK
;
A
#
# COMPACT_ATOMS: atom_id res chain seq x y z
N MET A 1 16.14 12.69 26.31
CA MET A 1 15.05 11.90 26.91
C MET A 1 14.85 10.70 26.00
N THR A 2 15.53 9.60 26.28
CA THR A 2 15.55 8.40 25.44
C THR A 2 14.41 7.53 25.90
N ILE A 3 13.27 7.57 25.21
CA ILE A 3 12.20 6.63 25.50
C ILE A 3 12.61 5.29 24.87
N ALA A 4 13.17 4.41 25.70
CA ALA A 4 13.39 3.01 25.37
C ALA A 4 12.03 2.33 25.23
N HIS A 5 11.39 2.47 24.07
CA HIS A 5 10.09 1.86 23.79
C HIS A 5 10.27 0.36 23.47
N ARG A 6 9.66 -0.50 24.28
CA ARG A 6 9.35 -1.91 23.94
C ARG A 6 8.29 -2.04 22.82
N GLU A 7 7.88 -0.96 22.17
CA GLU A 7 6.77 -0.91 21.21
C GLU A 7 7.19 -1.14 19.74
N TRP A 8 8.50 -1.15 19.44
CA TRP A 8 9.02 -1.36 18.08
C TRP A 8 8.88 -2.81 17.56
N ASP A 9 8.42 -3.73 18.39
CA ASP A 9 8.15 -5.11 17.97
C ASP A 9 6.83 -5.25 17.20
N SER A 10 5.96 -4.23 17.27
CA SER A 10 4.66 -4.26 16.59
C SER A 10 4.81 -4.15 15.07
N PRO A 11 3.97 -4.86 14.29
CA PRO A 11 3.85 -4.63 12.85
C PRO A 11 3.38 -3.19 12.57
N TYR A 12 4.12 -2.50 11.71
CA TYR A 12 3.87 -1.13 11.28
C TYR A 12 4.04 -1.01 9.77
N LEU A 13 3.08 -0.37 9.11
CA LEU A 13 3.18 -0.01 7.70
C LEU A 13 2.98 1.50 7.56
N PHE A 14 3.96 2.15 6.96
CA PHE A 14 3.82 3.53 6.48
C PHE A 14 3.18 3.50 5.10
N PHE A 15 2.14 4.31 4.88
CA PHE A 15 1.49 4.48 3.58
C PHE A 15 1.53 5.96 3.20
N MET A 16 2.21 6.28 2.10
CA MET A 16 2.34 7.64 1.60
C MET A 16 1.22 7.95 0.62
N ASN A 17 0.34 8.88 0.98
CA ASN A 17 -0.59 9.47 0.03
C ASN A 17 -0.63 10.98 0.27
N ALA A 18 -0.06 11.75 -0.65
CA ALA A 18 0.10 13.19 -0.51
C ALA A 18 -0.40 13.91 -1.76
N ARG A 19 -0.93 15.12 -1.57
CA ARG A 19 -1.17 16.02 -2.70
C ARG A 19 0.14 16.70 -3.10
N PRO A 20 0.31 17.09 -4.37
CA PRO A 20 1.54 17.72 -4.81
C PRO A 20 1.80 19.06 -4.10
N ALA A 21 2.85 19.13 -3.28
CA ALA A 21 3.26 20.35 -2.56
C ALA A 21 4.44 21.07 -3.23
N THR A 22 4.67 22.35 -2.93
CA THR A 22 5.88 23.08 -3.35
C THR A 22 7.08 22.63 -2.52
N GLY A 23 8.30 22.72 -3.09
CA GLY A 23 9.54 22.35 -2.40
C GLY A 23 9.94 20.88 -2.57
N HIS A 24 10.64 20.33 -1.57
CA HIS A 24 11.12 18.94 -1.58
C HIS A 24 9.95 17.96 -1.56
N HIS A 25 9.85 17.15 -2.61
CA HIS A 25 8.85 16.10 -2.74
C HIS A 25 9.46 14.92 -3.49
N ALA A 26 8.89 13.74 -3.33
CA ALA A 26 9.27 12.58 -4.12
C ALA A 26 8.08 12.07 -4.96
N MET A 27 8.37 11.30 -6.00
CA MET A 27 7.36 10.58 -6.79
C MET A 27 7.01 9.27 -6.09
N ASP A 28 6.51 9.40 -4.86
CA ASP A 28 6.27 8.32 -3.90
C ASP A 28 4.81 8.21 -3.45
N ASN A 29 3.88 8.73 -4.24
CA ASN A 29 2.46 8.51 -4.00
C ASN A 29 2.16 7.00 -4.00
N LEU A 30 1.33 6.61 -3.04
CA LEU A 30 0.92 5.23 -2.78
C LEU A 30 2.07 4.30 -2.36
N ALA A 31 3.26 4.83 -2.10
CA ALA A 31 4.38 4.03 -1.61
C ALA A 31 4.10 3.48 -0.20
N ILE A 32 4.64 2.30 0.08
CA ILE A 32 4.60 1.68 1.40
C ILE A 32 5.99 1.39 1.95
N GLU A 33 6.13 1.39 3.27
CA GLU A 33 7.31 0.87 3.98
C GLU A 33 6.83 0.01 5.14
N VAL A 34 7.53 -1.10 5.42
CA VAL A 34 7.08 -2.10 6.40
C VAL A 34 8.16 -2.31 7.45
N HIS A 35 7.77 -2.20 8.70
CA HIS A 35 8.54 -2.63 9.86
C HIS A 35 7.74 -3.65 10.66
N ALA A 36 8.39 -4.66 11.20
CA ALA A 36 7.77 -5.55 12.18
C ALA A 36 8.86 -6.20 13.02
N PHE A 37 8.55 -6.52 14.28
CA PHE A 37 9.44 -7.29 15.16
C PHE A 37 10.83 -6.63 15.29
N GLY A 38 10.86 -5.30 15.39
CA GLY A 38 12.10 -4.52 15.51
C GLY A 38 12.95 -4.40 14.23
N ARG A 39 12.44 -4.82 13.06
CA ARG A 39 13.18 -4.84 11.80
C ARG A 39 12.48 -4.09 10.67
N GLN A 40 13.28 -3.38 9.86
CA GLN A 40 12.89 -2.90 8.53
C GLN A 40 12.77 -4.07 7.56
N LEU A 41 11.57 -4.31 7.04
CA LEU A 41 11.29 -5.38 6.09
C LEU A 41 11.20 -4.87 4.65
N LEU A 42 10.54 -3.71 4.47
CA LEU A 42 10.50 -2.96 3.21
C LEU A 42 10.81 -1.49 3.47
N VAL A 43 11.68 -0.90 2.66
CA VAL A 43 12.19 0.47 2.85
C VAL A 43 12.08 1.30 1.58
N ARG A 44 12.30 2.60 1.66
CA ARG A 44 12.75 3.37 0.48
C ARG A 44 14.23 3.13 0.20
N ALA A 45 14.65 3.29 -1.05
CA ALA A 45 16.05 3.10 -1.43
C ALA A 45 16.97 4.13 -0.77
N GLY A 46 16.49 5.34 -0.48
CA GLY A 46 17.30 6.37 0.19
C GLY A 46 17.05 7.79 -0.33
N PRO A 47 17.89 8.76 0.08
CA PRO A 47 17.84 10.13 -0.43
C PRO A 47 18.55 10.26 -1.79
N PRO A 48 18.24 11.30 -2.58
CA PRO A 48 19.03 11.65 -3.77
C PRO A 48 20.44 12.09 -3.35
N PHE A 49 21.40 12.10 -4.27
CA PHE A 49 22.75 12.59 -3.98
C PHE A 49 22.90 14.11 -4.21
N TYR A 50 21.90 14.79 -4.77
CA TYR A 50 21.84 16.23 -5.12
C TYR A 50 22.86 16.76 -6.14
N THR A 51 24.16 16.51 -5.93
CA THR A 51 25.22 16.97 -6.84
C THR A 51 26.27 15.88 -7.03
N PRO A 52 26.86 15.71 -8.24
CA PRO A 52 27.84 14.66 -8.49
C PRO A 52 29.05 14.66 -7.55
N LYS A 53 29.32 15.77 -6.83
CA LYS A 53 30.39 15.86 -5.84
C LYS A 53 30.16 14.95 -4.62
N PHE A 54 28.90 14.68 -4.27
CA PHE A 54 28.54 13.77 -3.19
C PHE A 54 28.68 12.30 -3.58
N LEU A 55 28.76 11.98 -4.88
CA LEU A 55 29.03 10.62 -5.32
C LEU A 55 30.52 10.26 -5.15
N PRO A 56 30.81 8.97 -4.89
CA PRO A 56 32.16 8.43 -4.99
C PRO A 56 32.80 8.79 -6.33
N ALA A 57 34.11 9.05 -6.34
CA ALA A 57 34.81 9.55 -7.52
C ALA A 57 34.64 8.65 -8.76
N ASP A 58 34.63 7.33 -8.54
CA ASP A 58 34.42 6.30 -9.56
C ASP A 58 32.97 6.22 -10.07
N ARG A 59 32.02 6.89 -9.41
CA ARG A 59 30.58 6.89 -9.76
C ARG A 59 30.08 8.19 -10.35
N ARG A 60 30.92 9.23 -10.40
CA ARG A 60 30.52 10.54 -10.93
C ARG A 60 30.14 10.50 -12.41
N GLY A 61 30.74 9.59 -13.19
CA GLY A 61 30.38 9.37 -14.59
C GLY A 61 28.96 8.85 -14.80
N ASP A 62 28.41 8.17 -13.78
CA ASP A 62 27.08 7.56 -13.82
C ASP A 62 25.99 8.46 -13.22
N ALA A 63 26.32 9.72 -12.89
CA ALA A 63 25.45 10.59 -12.10
C ALA A 63 24.03 10.74 -12.67
N GLN A 64 23.88 10.80 -13.99
CA GLN A 64 22.55 10.85 -14.60
C GLN A 64 21.74 9.56 -14.36
N ALA A 65 22.33 8.39 -14.60
CA ALA A 65 21.65 7.11 -14.41
C ALA A 65 21.35 6.85 -12.92
N ILE A 66 22.23 7.30 -12.03
CA ILE A 66 21.99 7.28 -10.58
C ILE A 66 20.82 8.20 -10.21
N GLU A 67 20.73 9.40 -10.80
CA GLU A 67 19.61 10.34 -10.56
C GLU A 67 18.27 9.80 -11.09
N GLU A 68 18.27 9.07 -12.21
CA GLU A 68 17.08 8.39 -12.74
C GLU A 68 16.53 7.33 -11.75
N TYR A 69 17.36 6.84 -10.84
CA TYR A 69 16.97 5.89 -9.80
C TYR A 69 16.77 6.54 -8.41
N PHE A 70 17.75 7.25 -7.85
CA PHE A 70 17.68 7.85 -6.51
C PHE A 70 17.01 9.24 -6.47
N GLY A 71 16.87 9.89 -7.62
CA GLY A 71 16.35 11.25 -7.73
C GLY A 71 14.97 11.42 -7.11
N GLU A 72 14.65 12.63 -6.68
CA GLU A 72 13.33 12.98 -6.13
C GLU A 72 12.19 12.58 -7.08
N ARG A 73 12.45 12.59 -8.39
CA ARG A 73 11.46 12.28 -9.42
C ARG A 73 11.31 10.80 -9.76
N SER A 74 12.06 9.92 -9.10
CA SER A 74 12.03 8.49 -9.41
C SER A 74 11.08 7.74 -8.47
N SER A 75 10.08 7.07 -9.05
CA SER A 75 9.25 6.09 -8.35
C SER A 75 9.96 4.75 -8.19
N PHE A 76 11.04 4.52 -8.95
CA PHE A 76 11.82 3.30 -8.81
C PHE A 76 12.51 3.16 -7.47
N LYS A 77 12.62 4.21 -6.64
CA LYS A 77 13.26 4.12 -5.31
C LYS A 77 12.29 3.78 -4.16
N VAL A 78 11.01 3.58 -4.44
CA VAL A 78 9.99 3.36 -3.39
C VAL A 78 9.08 2.19 -3.74
N ASN A 79 8.35 1.66 -2.75
CA ASN A 79 7.48 0.50 -2.94
C ASN A 79 6.11 0.89 -3.51
N THR A 80 6.09 1.32 -4.78
CA THR A 80 4.87 1.70 -5.52
C THR A 80 4.82 0.99 -6.88
N VAL A 81 3.84 1.33 -7.71
CA VAL A 81 3.72 0.84 -9.09
C VAL A 81 4.26 1.89 -10.07
N VAL A 82 5.08 1.46 -11.02
CA VAL A 82 5.52 2.23 -12.19
C VAL A 82 4.82 1.70 -13.45
N VAL A 83 4.68 2.54 -14.46
CA VAL A 83 3.92 2.24 -15.69
C VAL A 83 4.85 2.39 -16.89
N ASP A 84 4.99 1.37 -17.73
CA ASP A 84 5.84 1.37 -18.94
C ASP A 84 7.29 1.81 -18.66
N GLY A 85 7.83 1.42 -17.50
CA GLY A 85 9.16 1.86 -17.06
C GLY A 85 9.25 3.35 -16.68
N LYS A 86 8.12 4.06 -16.58
CA LYS A 86 8.06 5.49 -16.25
C LYS A 86 7.67 5.70 -14.78
N SER A 87 8.25 6.74 -14.17
CA SER A 87 7.90 7.13 -12.81
C SER A 87 6.59 7.90 -12.79
N GLN A 88 5.94 7.93 -11.63
CA GLN A 88 4.86 8.89 -11.37
C GLN A 88 5.34 10.29 -11.76
N CYS A 89 4.48 11.08 -12.38
CA CYS A 89 4.77 12.43 -12.80
C CYS A 89 3.88 13.48 -12.14
N ARG A 90 4.36 14.72 -12.18
CA ARG A 90 3.58 15.84 -11.71
C ARG A 90 2.97 16.56 -12.90
N SER A 91 1.84 16.06 -13.41
CA SER A 91 1.03 16.86 -14.32
C SER A 91 0.33 17.97 -13.52
N GLY A 92 0.47 19.22 -13.98
CA GLY A 92 -0.19 20.38 -13.39
C GLY A 92 0.69 21.24 -12.47
N ARG A 93 0.23 22.48 -12.24
CA ARG A 93 0.90 23.46 -11.38
C ARG A 93 0.76 23.05 -9.91
N PRO A 94 1.87 23.04 -9.12
CA PRO A 94 1.79 22.95 -7.66
C PRO A 94 0.77 23.93 -7.09
N SER A 95 0.06 23.55 -6.02
CA SER A 95 -0.67 24.55 -5.25
C SER A 95 0.33 25.55 -4.66
N ASP A 96 0.05 26.84 -4.80
CA ASP A 96 0.78 27.93 -4.16
C ASP A 96 0.39 28.08 -2.68
N LYS A 97 -0.65 27.37 -2.23
CA LYS A 97 -1.18 27.39 -0.87
C LYS A 97 -1.02 26.02 -0.21
N ALA A 98 -0.84 26.04 1.11
CA ALA A 98 -0.93 24.83 1.91
C ALA A 98 -2.37 24.29 1.86
N TYR A 99 -2.50 22.98 1.74
CA TYR A 99 -3.79 22.33 1.80
C TYR A 99 -4.34 22.34 3.24
N THR A 100 -5.60 22.71 3.42
CA THR A 100 -6.23 22.87 4.74
C THR A 100 -7.17 21.74 5.12
N SER A 101 -7.55 20.87 4.19
CA SER A 101 -8.37 19.68 4.41
C SER A 101 -7.55 18.42 4.18
N PRO A 102 -7.86 17.26 4.79
CA PRO A 102 -7.27 15.98 4.39
C PRO A 102 -7.56 15.62 2.93
N ILE A 103 -6.89 14.59 2.41
CA ILE A 103 -7.29 13.99 1.14
C ILE A 103 -8.61 13.25 1.39
N PRO A 104 -9.66 13.43 0.56
CA PRO A 104 -10.99 12.87 0.80
C PRO A 104 -11.07 11.36 0.48
N GLU A 105 -10.05 10.61 0.88
CA GLU A 105 -9.97 9.17 0.72
C GLU A 105 -10.46 8.48 2.00
N ARG A 106 -10.97 7.27 1.86
CA ARG A 106 -11.50 6.49 2.98
C ARG A 106 -10.40 6.06 3.93
N TRP A 107 -10.72 6.13 5.22
CA TRP A 107 -9.88 5.64 6.31
C TRP A 107 -10.75 4.96 7.36
N HIS A 108 -10.24 3.87 7.93
CA HIS A 108 -10.87 3.18 9.04
C HIS A 108 -9.84 2.51 9.92
N SER A 109 -10.15 2.44 11.20
CA SER A 109 -9.36 1.73 12.19
C SER A 109 -10.31 1.15 13.23
N SER A 110 -10.16 -0.13 13.56
CA SER A 110 -10.87 -0.89 14.58
C SER A 110 -9.93 -1.84 15.32
N ASP A 111 -10.46 -2.65 16.23
CA ASP A 111 -9.68 -3.69 16.89
C ASP A 111 -9.40 -4.88 15.96
N GLU A 112 -10.13 -4.98 14.86
CA GLU A 112 -10.03 -6.07 13.88
C GLU A 112 -9.22 -5.66 12.64
N PHE A 113 -9.47 -4.43 12.15
CA PHE A 113 -8.95 -3.98 10.87
C PHE A 113 -8.48 -2.54 10.91
N ASP A 114 -7.42 -2.24 10.16
CA ASP A 114 -7.18 -0.88 9.64
C ASP A 114 -7.37 -0.89 8.13
N PHE A 115 -7.89 0.20 7.57
CA PHE A 115 -8.09 0.37 6.14
C PHE A 115 -7.67 1.78 5.75
N VAL A 116 -6.86 1.88 4.69
CA VAL A 116 -6.56 3.14 4.00
C VAL A 116 -6.64 2.94 2.51
N GLU A 117 -6.94 4.02 1.81
CA GLU A 117 -6.81 4.06 0.37
C GLU A 117 -6.15 5.35 -0.14
N GLY A 118 -5.72 5.29 -1.38
CA GLY A 118 -5.35 6.47 -2.13
C GLY A 118 -5.47 6.24 -3.62
N CYS A 119 -5.74 7.33 -4.34
CA CYS A 119 -5.76 7.35 -5.79
C CYS A 119 -4.71 8.31 -6.36
N TYR A 120 -4.04 7.86 -7.41
CA TYR A 120 -3.05 8.61 -8.14
C TYR A 120 -3.45 8.74 -9.61
N THR A 121 -3.64 9.98 -10.06
CA THR A 121 -4.21 10.34 -11.38
C THR A 121 -3.40 11.40 -12.12
N LEU A 122 -2.18 11.67 -11.64
CA LEU A 122 -1.33 12.74 -12.16
C LEU A 122 -0.45 12.30 -13.33
N GLY A 123 -0.49 11.02 -13.69
CA GLY A 123 0.18 10.46 -14.86
C GLY A 123 1.59 9.94 -14.60
N TYR A 124 2.25 9.41 -15.63
CA TYR A 124 3.57 8.80 -15.56
C TYR A 124 4.48 9.36 -16.65
N GLY A 125 5.76 9.55 -16.37
CA GLY A 125 6.70 10.14 -17.33
C GLY A 125 8.15 9.73 -17.12
N ASP A 126 8.97 10.00 -18.13
CA ASP A 126 10.40 9.70 -18.11
C ASP A 126 11.12 10.65 -17.16
N VAL A 127 11.95 10.10 -16.28
CA VAL A 127 12.92 10.91 -15.52
C VAL A 127 14.11 11.18 -16.45
N LYS A 128 14.29 12.43 -16.87
CA LYS A 128 15.44 12.85 -17.69
C LYS A 128 16.03 14.12 -17.09
N GLN A 129 17.33 14.09 -16.77
CA GLN A 129 18.08 15.24 -16.25
C GLN A 129 17.42 15.90 -15.02
N GLY A 130 16.84 15.09 -14.12
CA GLY A 130 16.13 15.60 -12.94
C GLY A 130 14.82 16.33 -13.26
N ALA A 131 14.31 16.22 -14.49
CA ALA A 131 12.97 16.62 -14.91
C ALA A 131 12.11 15.40 -15.24
N ILE A 132 10.78 15.55 -15.17
CA ILE A 132 9.88 14.55 -15.75
C ILE A 132 9.38 15.10 -17.08
N ALA A 133 9.62 14.37 -18.15
CA ALA A 133 9.12 14.68 -19.49
C ALA A 133 7.96 13.75 -19.85
N ASN A 134 7.12 14.17 -20.80
CA ASN A 134 6.10 13.33 -21.43
C ASN A 134 5.12 12.69 -20.44
N GLY A 135 4.51 13.50 -19.56
CA GLY A 135 3.54 13.01 -18.57
C GLY A 135 2.29 12.43 -19.24
N ASP A 136 2.20 11.11 -19.24
CA ASP A 136 1.08 10.32 -19.75
C ASP A 136 0.03 10.11 -18.67
N ARG A 137 -1.20 10.58 -18.92
CA ARG A 137 -2.31 10.51 -17.96
C ARG A 137 -3.34 9.45 -18.33
N SER A 138 -3.04 8.57 -19.28
CA SER A 138 -3.95 7.49 -19.66
C SER A 138 -4.09 6.43 -18.56
N VAL A 139 -3.16 6.36 -17.60
CA VAL A 139 -3.22 5.41 -16.49
C VAL A 139 -3.47 6.11 -15.15
N SER A 140 -4.41 5.56 -14.38
CA SER A 140 -4.58 5.86 -12.96
C SER A 140 -4.29 4.64 -12.09
N HIS A 141 -3.86 4.89 -10.86
CA HIS A 141 -3.53 3.86 -9.87
C HIS A 141 -4.27 4.13 -8.57
N ARG A 142 -5.07 3.16 -8.14
CA ARG A 142 -5.70 3.17 -6.81
C ARG A 142 -5.10 2.05 -5.97
N ARG A 143 -4.61 2.39 -4.79
CA ARG A 143 -4.11 1.43 -3.80
C ARG A 143 -5.01 1.43 -2.58
N ARG A 144 -5.45 0.25 -2.17
CA ARG A 144 -6.10 0.01 -0.87
C ARG A 144 -5.21 -0.89 -0.03
N VAL A 145 -5.07 -0.57 1.25
CA VAL A 145 -4.31 -1.36 2.20
C VAL A 145 -5.22 -1.71 3.36
N ILE A 146 -5.37 -3.01 3.63
CA ILE A 146 -6.12 -3.53 4.77
C ILE A 146 -5.16 -4.25 5.70
N PHE A 147 -5.05 -3.82 6.95
CA PHE A 147 -4.36 -4.56 7.99
C PHE A 147 -5.34 -5.48 8.70
N VAL A 148 -5.07 -6.79 8.73
CA VAL A 148 -5.83 -7.78 9.51
C VAL A 148 -5.09 -7.98 10.83
N ARG A 149 -5.54 -7.30 11.89
CA ARG A 149 -4.81 -7.19 13.16
C ARG A 149 -4.52 -8.54 13.80
N ARG A 150 -5.55 -9.40 13.85
CA ARG A 150 -5.46 -10.74 14.46
C ARG A 150 -4.35 -11.60 13.84
N ASP A 151 -4.13 -11.49 12.54
CA ASP A 151 -3.16 -12.28 11.79
C ASP A 151 -1.85 -11.52 11.51
N SER A 152 -1.79 -10.24 11.90
CA SER A 152 -0.64 -9.35 11.73
C SER A 152 -0.13 -9.33 10.29
N LEU A 153 -1.05 -9.17 9.34
CA LEU A 153 -0.75 -9.13 7.91
C LEU A 153 -1.45 -7.97 7.22
N TRP A 154 -0.90 -7.54 6.08
CA TRP A 154 -1.54 -6.56 5.21
C TRP A 154 -1.97 -7.19 3.89
N ILE A 155 -3.11 -6.75 3.39
CA ILE A 155 -3.58 -7.03 2.03
C ILE A 155 -3.53 -5.69 1.28
N VAL A 156 -2.75 -5.65 0.21
CA VAL A 156 -2.59 -4.51 -0.68
C VAL A 156 -3.30 -4.82 -1.99
N ALA A 157 -4.36 -4.07 -2.30
CA ALA A 157 -5.05 -4.17 -3.59
C ALA A 157 -4.64 -2.97 -4.46
N ASP A 158 -3.89 -3.27 -5.52
CA ASP A 158 -3.51 -2.30 -6.54
C ASP A 158 -4.45 -2.44 -7.73
N THR A 159 -5.30 -1.45 -7.96
CA THR A 159 -6.15 -1.34 -9.14
C THR A 159 -5.53 -0.32 -10.10
N MET A 160 -5.15 -0.78 -11.29
CA MET A 160 -4.71 0.03 -12.41
C MET A 160 -5.88 0.21 -13.37
N LEU A 161 -6.06 1.42 -13.91
CA LEU A 161 -7.07 1.71 -14.93
C LEU A 161 -6.41 2.46 -16.08
N ALA A 162 -6.32 1.80 -17.24
CA ALA A 162 -5.97 2.42 -18.52
C ALA A 162 -7.22 2.97 -19.21
N THR A 163 -7.30 4.30 -19.33
CA THR A 163 -8.43 5.02 -19.95
C THR A 163 -8.30 5.16 -21.46
N ASP A 164 -7.12 4.90 -22.03
CA ASP A 164 -6.91 4.87 -23.49
C ASP A 164 -7.20 3.50 -24.11
N HIS A 165 -7.50 2.50 -23.27
CA HIS A 165 -7.75 1.12 -23.66
C HIS A 165 -6.59 0.45 -24.41
N THR A 166 -5.36 0.90 -24.18
CA THR A 166 -4.14 0.30 -24.74
C THR A 166 -3.39 -0.53 -23.70
N GLU A 167 -2.66 -1.55 -24.15
CA GLU A 167 -1.87 -2.39 -23.23
C GLU A 167 -0.72 -1.59 -22.61
N HIS A 168 -0.65 -1.62 -21.28
CA HIS A 168 0.44 -1.07 -20.50
C HIS A 168 1.14 -2.15 -19.69
N GLU A 169 2.43 -1.94 -19.43
CA GLU A 169 3.18 -2.71 -18.46
C GLU A 169 3.11 -2.03 -17.08
N TYR A 170 2.66 -2.76 -16.07
CA TYR A 170 2.68 -2.32 -14.69
C TYR A 170 3.75 -3.08 -13.94
N THR A 171 4.67 -2.34 -13.30
CA THR A 171 5.73 -2.93 -12.49
C THR A 171 5.61 -2.43 -11.05
N ARG A 172 5.34 -3.34 -10.14
CA ARG A 172 5.40 -3.07 -8.70
C ARG A 172 6.80 -3.31 -8.19
N VAL A 173 7.34 -2.34 -7.46
CA VAL A 173 8.70 -2.38 -6.92
C VAL A 173 8.66 -2.77 -5.44
N TRP A 174 9.51 -3.71 -5.04
CA TRP A 174 9.76 -4.08 -3.65
C TRP A 174 11.22 -3.85 -3.31
N LYS A 175 11.49 -3.12 -2.23
CA LYS A 175 12.81 -2.68 -1.79
C LYS A 175 13.15 -3.31 -0.46
N PHE A 176 14.14 -4.18 -0.47
CA PHE A 176 14.62 -4.81 0.75
C PHE A 176 15.85 -4.06 1.25
N PRO A 177 15.90 -3.68 2.54
CA PRO A 177 17.10 -3.05 3.09
C PRO A 177 18.27 -4.05 3.03
N PRO A 178 19.50 -3.61 2.73
CA PRO A 178 20.66 -4.50 2.73
C PRO A 178 21.12 -4.82 4.16
N ARG A 179 21.73 -5.99 4.35
CA ARG A 179 22.43 -6.31 5.59
C ARG A 179 23.75 -5.55 5.65
N LEU A 180 23.85 -4.61 6.59
CA LEU A 180 25.07 -3.81 6.81
C LEU A 180 25.49 -3.93 8.27
N VAL A 181 26.52 -4.74 8.52
CA VAL A 181 27.11 -4.98 9.84
C VAL A 181 28.05 -3.83 10.20
N GLY A 182 27.86 -3.17 11.35
CA GLY A 182 28.83 -2.19 11.89
C GLY A 182 30.06 -2.92 12.48
N PRO A 183 31.28 -2.33 12.58
CA PRO A 183 31.58 -0.91 12.84
C PRO A 183 32.71 -0.31 11.96
N ALA A 184 33.01 -0.85 10.76
CA ALA A 184 34.16 -0.39 9.97
C ALA A 184 34.07 1.07 9.48
N SER A 185 32.88 1.68 9.49
CA SER A 185 32.63 3.05 8.96
C SER A 185 31.96 4.01 9.95
N GLY A 186 31.81 3.63 11.23
CA GLY A 186 31.19 4.49 12.25
C GLY A 186 29.68 4.73 12.09
N HIS A 187 29.02 4.09 11.12
CA HIS A 187 27.59 4.24 10.87
C HIS A 187 26.73 3.18 11.57
N THR A 188 25.50 3.55 11.92
CA THR A 188 24.49 2.64 12.50
C THR A 188 24.25 1.43 11.60
N PRO A 189 24.29 0.19 12.12
CA PRO A 189 24.00 -0.99 11.33
C PRO A 189 22.59 -0.93 10.70
N VAL A 190 22.45 -1.51 9.51
CA VAL A 190 21.13 -1.76 8.90
C VAL A 190 20.89 -3.25 8.99
N HIS A 191 19.89 -3.63 9.76
CA HIS A 191 19.49 -5.01 9.98
C HIS A 191 18.61 -5.51 8.82
N GLY A 192 19.07 -5.32 7.59
CA GLY A 192 18.41 -5.79 6.38
C GLY A 192 18.84 -7.19 5.97
N PHE A 193 18.66 -7.54 4.70
CA PHE A 193 18.89 -8.87 4.15
C PHE A 193 20.10 -8.89 3.21
N SER A 194 20.77 -10.03 3.13
CA SER A 194 21.68 -10.34 2.04
C SER A 194 20.91 -10.75 0.79
N GLU A 195 21.57 -10.74 -0.37
CA GLU A 195 20.94 -11.13 -1.63
C GLU A 195 20.39 -12.57 -1.63
N SER A 196 21.12 -13.50 -1.02
CA SER A 196 20.73 -14.91 -0.90
C SER A 196 19.57 -15.14 0.06
N GLU A 197 19.30 -14.19 0.96
CA GLU A 197 18.17 -14.25 1.88
C GLU A 197 16.87 -13.78 1.24
N ILE A 198 16.88 -13.22 0.01
CA ILE A 198 15.67 -12.88 -0.74
C ILE A 198 15.40 -13.94 -1.80
N ILE A 199 14.37 -14.74 -1.55
CA ILE A 199 13.98 -15.90 -2.34
C ILE A 199 12.77 -15.57 -3.21
N LEU A 200 12.87 -15.89 -4.49
CA LEU A 200 11.75 -15.88 -5.43
C LEU A 200 11.39 -17.33 -5.72
N ASP A 201 10.12 -17.67 -5.58
CA ASP A 201 9.59 -18.99 -5.90
C ASP A 201 8.21 -18.90 -6.58
N SER A 202 7.59 -20.04 -6.86
CA SER A 202 6.25 -20.08 -7.48
C SER A 202 5.14 -19.50 -6.59
N ASN A 203 5.40 -19.27 -5.31
CA ASN A 203 4.44 -18.72 -4.35
C ASN A 203 4.60 -17.21 -4.16
N GLY A 204 5.75 -16.64 -4.52
CA GLY A 204 6.01 -15.20 -4.53
C GLY A 204 7.42 -14.88 -4.08
N VAL A 205 7.55 -13.84 -3.24
CA VAL A 205 8.84 -13.46 -2.63
C VAL A 205 8.79 -13.78 -1.16
N HIS A 206 9.86 -14.32 -0.60
CA HIS A 206 10.03 -14.33 0.85
C HIS A 206 11.46 -14.07 1.26
N THR A 207 11.64 -13.60 2.49
CA THR A 207 12.95 -13.49 3.11
C THR A 207 13.25 -14.73 3.96
N ALA A 208 14.51 -15.13 4.04
CA ALA A 208 14.94 -16.39 4.69
C ALA A 208 16.10 -16.19 5.68
N ASP A 209 16.08 -15.10 6.47
CA ASP A 209 17.03 -14.89 7.56
C ASP A 209 16.74 -15.88 8.72
N PRO A 210 17.63 -16.81 9.05
CA PRO A 210 17.39 -17.80 10.10
C PRO A 210 17.36 -17.19 11.51
N ASN A 211 17.91 -15.99 11.68
CA ASN A 211 18.13 -15.38 12.99
C ASN A 211 17.23 -14.17 13.26
N GLY A 212 16.24 -13.92 12.43
CA GLY A 212 15.42 -12.72 12.60
C GLY A 212 14.08 -12.74 11.89
N PRO A 213 13.37 -11.60 11.97
CA PRO A 213 12.10 -11.43 11.32
C PRO A 213 12.20 -11.57 9.81
N ASN A 214 11.17 -12.16 9.21
CA ASN A 214 11.06 -12.38 7.78
C ASN A 214 9.75 -11.83 7.22
N LEU A 215 9.67 -11.67 5.91
CA LEU A 215 8.49 -11.21 5.19
C LEU A 215 8.13 -12.21 4.08
N TRP A 216 6.85 -12.55 3.97
CA TRP A 216 6.28 -13.27 2.83
C TRP A 216 5.40 -12.33 2.03
N ILE A 217 5.60 -12.31 0.72
CA ILE A 217 4.87 -11.53 -0.26
C ILE A 217 4.21 -12.49 -1.24
N PHE A 218 2.90 -12.67 -1.12
CA PHE A 218 2.12 -13.49 -2.04
C PHE A 218 1.35 -12.59 -2.99
N ASN A 219 1.47 -12.82 -4.30
CA ASN A 219 0.67 -12.12 -5.29
C ASN A 219 -0.50 -13.01 -5.74
N ALA A 220 -1.66 -12.40 -5.89
CA ALA A 220 -2.85 -13.00 -6.46
C ALA A 220 -3.58 -11.93 -7.28
N GLY A 221 -4.02 -12.23 -8.48
CA GLY A 221 -4.67 -11.23 -9.31
C GLY A 221 -5.17 -11.80 -10.62
N GLN A 222 -5.79 -10.92 -11.41
CA GLN A 222 -6.40 -11.29 -12.70
C GLN A 222 -5.36 -11.70 -13.74
N LYS A 223 -4.14 -11.16 -13.60
CA LYS A 223 -3.04 -11.38 -14.54
C LYS A 223 -1.88 -12.09 -13.84
N PRO A 224 -1.19 -13.02 -14.53
CA PRO A 224 0.08 -13.57 -14.05
C PRO A 224 1.09 -12.45 -13.79
N VAL A 225 1.87 -12.61 -12.73
CA VAL A 225 2.91 -11.66 -12.35
C VAL A 225 4.27 -12.30 -12.60
N LEU A 226 5.09 -11.67 -13.45
CA LEU A 226 6.49 -12.01 -13.62
C LEU A 226 7.32 -11.34 -12.53
N GLN A 227 8.17 -12.10 -11.85
CA GLN A 227 9.04 -11.58 -10.80
C GLN A 227 10.50 -11.58 -11.25
N ARG A 228 11.18 -10.45 -11.02
CA ARG A 228 12.61 -10.29 -11.30
C ARG A 228 13.32 -9.73 -10.08
N LYS A 229 14.37 -10.44 -9.63
CA LYS A 229 15.31 -9.96 -8.60
C LYS A 229 16.41 -9.14 -9.26
N LEU A 230 16.72 -7.97 -8.70
CA LEU A 230 17.78 -7.07 -9.15
C LEU A 230 18.69 -6.76 -7.96
N PHE A 231 20.01 -6.70 -8.18
CA PHE A 231 20.99 -6.48 -7.10
C PHE A 231 22.22 -5.74 -7.62
N GLY A 232 22.32 -4.45 -7.32
CA GLY A 232 23.47 -3.62 -7.70
C GLY A 232 23.65 -3.42 -9.21
N ASP A 233 22.57 -3.51 -10.00
CA ASP A 233 22.60 -3.36 -11.45
C ASP A 233 22.88 -1.89 -11.81
N ARG A 234 23.74 -1.64 -12.80
CA ARG A 234 24.08 -0.28 -13.27
C ARG A 234 23.42 0.11 -14.60
N ASN A 235 22.79 -0.85 -15.29
CA ASN A 235 22.19 -0.61 -16.60
C ASN A 235 20.82 -1.30 -16.76
N PRO A 236 19.71 -0.62 -16.45
CA PRO A 236 19.65 0.65 -15.72
C PRO A 236 20.03 0.48 -14.24
N TYR A 237 20.26 1.59 -13.53
CA TYR A 237 20.56 1.55 -12.09
C TYR A 237 19.37 0.98 -11.30
N ARG A 238 19.51 -0.22 -10.71
CA ARG A 238 18.48 -0.88 -9.88
C ARG A 238 19.14 -1.77 -8.82
N GLY A 239 18.43 -2.07 -7.73
CA GLY A 239 18.98 -2.87 -6.63
C GLY A 239 20.05 -2.11 -5.85
N TRP A 240 19.79 -0.84 -5.53
CA TRP A 240 20.68 -0.03 -4.71
C TRP A 240 19.94 0.59 -3.54
N TYR A 241 20.67 0.83 -2.46
CA TYR A 241 20.26 1.48 -1.24
C TYR A 241 21.29 2.55 -0.85
N ALA A 242 20.81 3.68 -0.33
CA ALA A 242 21.60 4.80 0.13
C ALA A 242 21.14 5.15 1.55
N ARG A 243 22.01 4.94 2.53
CA ARG A 243 21.75 5.35 3.91
C ARG A 243 21.87 6.87 4.07
N HIS A 244 22.78 7.46 3.32
CA HIS A 244 23.14 8.88 3.36
C HIS A 244 23.32 9.43 1.95
N LEU A 245 23.48 10.75 1.82
CA LEU A 245 23.71 11.41 0.53
C LEU A 245 24.98 10.84 -0.13
N GLY A 246 24.81 10.33 -1.35
CA GLY A 246 25.92 9.79 -2.14
C GLY A 246 26.35 8.37 -1.79
N ASP A 247 25.76 7.75 -0.77
CA ASP A 247 25.94 6.32 -0.49
C ASP A 247 25.30 5.48 -1.60
N LEU A 248 25.95 4.39 -1.98
CA LEU A 248 25.51 3.45 -3.01
C LEU A 248 25.90 2.04 -2.60
N THR A 249 25.03 1.44 -1.80
CA THR A 249 25.15 0.05 -1.35
C THR A 249 24.26 -0.85 -2.20
N PRO A 250 24.77 -1.94 -2.80
CA PRO A 250 23.92 -2.95 -3.43
C PRO A 250 22.87 -3.50 -2.47
N ALA A 251 21.62 -3.56 -2.91
CA ALA A 251 20.48 -4.06 -2.16
C ALA A 251 19.54 -4.80 -3.12
N VAL A 252 18.61 -5.58 -2.58
CA VAL A 252 17.67 -6.30 -3.44
C VAL A 252 16.45 -5.45 -3.76
N ASP A 253 16.20 -5.29 -5.06
CA ASP A 253 14.87 -4.96 -5.54
C ASP A 253 14.20 -6.23 -6.06
N VAL A 254 12.90 -6.35 -5.84
CA VAL A 254 12.08 -7.29 -6.61
C VAL A 254 11.04 -6.51 -7.40
N HIS A 255 11.08 -6.68 -8.71
CA HIS A 255 10.09 -6.13 -9.63
C HIS A 255 9.05 -7.20 -9.93
N SER A 256 7.78 -6.90 -9.68
CA SER A 256 6.63 -7.75 -9.97
C SER A 256 5.81 -7.10 -11.08
N THR A 257 5.85 -7.70 -12.28
CA THR A 257 5.36 -7.09 -13.52
C THR A 257 4.18 -7.85 -14.11
N TRP A 258 3.18 -7.14 -14.60
CA TRP A 258 2.04 -7.67 -15.35
C TRP A 258 1.59 -6.67 -16.42
N THR A 259 0.83 -7.12 -17.42
CA THR A 259 0.26 -6.25 -18.46
C THR A 259 -1.26 -6.28 -18.46
N ASP A 260 -1.88 -5.17 -18.82
CA ASP A 260 -3.33 -5.07 -19.05
C ASP A 260 -3.63 -3.87 -19.96
N ALA A 261 -4.76 -3.94 -20.69
CA ALA A 261 -5.24 -2.85 -21.53
C ALA A 261 -6.43 -2.08 -20.95
N GLY A 262 -6.96 -2.51 -19.82
CA GLY A 262 -8.12 -1.87 -19.20
C GLY A 262 -7.96 -1.73 -17.69
N GLN A 263 -8.92 -2.26 -16.96
CA GLN A 263 -8.86 -2.31 -15.51
C GLN A 263 -8.22 -3.61 -15.05
N SER A 264 -7.18 -3.50 -14.24
CA SER A 264 -6.47 -4.65 -13.68
C SER A 264 -6.31 -4.50 -12.18
N THR A 265 -6.70 -5.50 -11.41
CA THR A 265 -6.50 -5.54 -9.96
C THR A 265 -5.54 -6.67 -9.57
N GLN A 266 -4.52 -6.29 -8.80
CA GLN A 266 -3.53 -7.20 -8.23
C GLN A 266 -3.55 -7.09 -6.71
N LEU A 267 -3.88 -8.20 -6.06
CA LEU A 267 -3.83 -8.38 -4.62
C LEU A 267 -2.44 -8.86 -4.22
N THR A 268 -1.89 -8.26 -3.17
CA THR A 268 -0.66 -8.74 -2.53
C THR A 268 -0.87 -8.88 -1.04
N LEU A 269 -0.49 -10.04 -0.52
CA LEU A 269 -0.42 -10.29 0.90
C LEU A 269 1.00 -10.01 1.38
N LEU A 270 1.15 -9.13 2.38
CA LEU A 270 2.40 -8.89 3.09
C LEU A 270 2.26 -9.49 4.49
N TRP A 271 2.96 -10.59 4.75
CA TRP A 271 2.86 -11.32 6.01
C TRP A 271 4.22 -11.36 6.72
N PRO A 272 4.50 -10.40 7.62
CA PRO A 272 5.70 -10.46 8.44
C PRO A 272 5.62 -11.62 9.43
N ARG A 273 6.77 -12.22 9.75
CA ARG A 273 6.91 -13.25 10.79
C ARG A 273 8.10 -12.92 11.67
N PRO A 274 8.07 -13.31 12.95
CA PRO A 274 9.19 -13.09 13.87
C PRO A 274 10.39 -14.00 13.60
N ASP A 275 10.22 -15.03 12.76
CA ASP A 275 11.23 -16.03 12.42
C ASP A 275 11.09 -16.52 10.97
N ALA A 276 11.90 -17.50 10.56
CA ALA A 276 11.91 -18.05 9.21
C ALA A 276 10.75 -19.03 8.89
N ARG A 277 9.84 -19.30 9.83
CA ARG A 277 8.74 -20.24 9.58
C ARG A 277 7.70 -19.60 8.66
N PRO A 278 7.22 -20.31 7.62
CA PRO A 278 6.21 -19.78 6.73
C PRO A 278 4.91 -19.45 7.49
N PRO A 279 4.08 -18.56 6.93
CA PRO A 279 2.71 -18.37 7.41
C PRO A 279 1.95 -19.70 7.49
N PRO A 280 0.98 -19.83 8.41
CA PRO A 280 0.31 -21.09 8.70
C PRO A 280 -0.79 -21.36 7.68
N VAL A 281 -0.50 -21.19 6.39
CA VAL A 281 -1.43 -21.41 5.28
C VAL A 281 -1.32 -22.87 4.84
N ILE A 282 -2.42 -23.61 4.94
CA ILE A 282 -2.47 -25.01 4.50
C ILE A 282 -3.06 -25.17 3.10
N GLU A 283 -3.86 -24.20 2.67
CA GLU A 283 -4.45 -24.17 1.33
C GLU A 283 -4.57 -22.73 0.87
N ARG A 284 -4.19 -22.49 -0.38
CA ARG A 284 -4.36 -21.21 -1.07
C ARG A 284 -5.09 -21.47 -2.36
N SER A 285 -6.20 -20.78 -2.56
CA SER A 285 -6.90 -20.73 -3.84
C SER A 285 -6.98 -19.29 -4.33
N GLN A 286 -6.83 -19.12 -5.63
CA GLN A 286 -6.99 -17.85 -6.32
C GLN A 286 -7.79 -18.11 -7.60
N ALA A 287 -8.58 -17.14 -8.04
CA ALA A 287 -9.24 -17.27 -9.33
C ALA A 287 -8.16 -17.19 -10.41
N VAL A 288 -7.92 -18.31 -11.11
CA VAL A 288 -7.00 -18.38 -12.25
C VAL A 288 -7.76 -18.11 -13.56
N ASP A 289 -9.07 -17.81 -13.49
CA ASP A 289 -9.87 -17.61 -14.68
C ASP A 289 -9.42 -16.32 -15.38
N GLN A 290 -8.62 -16.49 -16.43
CA GLN A 290 -7.84 -15.43 -17.09
C GLN A 290 -8.70 -14.51 -17.97
N THR A 291 -10.03 -14.55 -17.82
CA THR A 291 -10.89 -13.60 -18.50
C THR A 291 -10.69 -12.22 -17.85
N ALA A 292 -10.59 -11.18 -18.67
CA ALA A 292 -10.42 -9.80 -18.21
C ALA A 292 -11.54 -9.35 -17.24
N GLU A 293 -12.66 -10.08 -17.20
CA GLU A 293 -13.84 -9.75 -16.41
C GLU A 293 -13.88 -10.43 -15.03
N SER A 294 -13.01 -11.40 -14.74
CA SER A 294 -13.04 -12.11 -13.46
C SER A 294 -12.44 -11.24 -12.34
N PRO A 295 -13.08 -11.10 -11.18
CA PRO A 295 -12.53 -10.29 -10.09
C PRO A 295 -11.24 -10.90 -9.53
N ALA A 296 -10.34 -10.07 -9.02
CA ALA A 296 -9.18 -10.54 -8.29
C ALA A 296 -9.66 -11.21 -6.99
N ARG A 297 -9.32 -12.48 -6.79
CA ARG A 297 -9.74 -13.26 -5.62
C ARG A 297 -8.58 -14.03 -5.02
N LEU A 298 -8.48 -13.97 -3.69
CA LEU A 298 -7.57 -14.78 -2.88
C LEU A 298 -8.33 -15.37 -1.70
N THR A 299 -8.23 -16.68 -1.52
CA THR A 299 -8.74 -17.38 -0.34
C THR A 299 -7.60 -18.22 0.27
N LEU A 300 -7.41 -18.07 1.58
CA LEU A 300 -6.44 -18.79 2.39
C LEU A 300 -7.20 -19.63 3.42
N LYS A 301 -6.85 -20.91 3.56
CA LYS A 301 -7.19 -21.70 4.74
C LYS A 301 -5.97 -21.80 5.63
N LEU A 302 -6.17 -21.56 6.92
CA LEU A 302 -5.12 -21.55 7.92
C LEU A 302 -5.09 -22.88 8.68
N ALA A 303 -3.93 -23.21 9.26
CA ALA A 303 -3.70 -24.45 10.00
C ALA A 303 -4.59 -24.60 11.24
N ASP A 304 -5.13 -23.49 11.77
CA ASP A 304 -6.06 -23.47 12.90
C ASP A 304 -7.55 -23.62 12.48
N GLY A 305 -7.80 -23.88 11.20
CA GLY A 305 -9.15 -24.06 10.65
C GLY A 305 -9.86 -22.76 10.28
N ARG A 306 -9.26 -21.59 10.52
CA ARG A 306 -9.77 -20.30 10.03
C ARG A 306 -9.50 -20.14 8.54
N TRP A 307 -10.15 -19.13 7.97
CA TRP A 307 -9.94 -18.72 6.58
C TRP A 307 -9.88 -17.20 6.45
N ILE A 308 -9.19 -16.73 5.42
CA ILE A 308 -9.13 -15.34 4.99
C ILE A 308 -9.50 -15.31 3.51
N SER A 309 -10.49 -14.51 3.12
CA SER A 309 -10.91 -14.41 1.73
C SER A 309 -11.12 -12.96 1.35
N ILE A 310 -10.51 -12.54 0.25
CA ILE A 310 -10.75 -11.25 -0.38
C ILE A 310 -11.16 -11.44 -1.83
N THR A 311 -12.18 -10.72 -2.26
CA THR A 311 -12.51 -10.53 -3.67
C THR A 311 -12.63 -9.04 -3.96
N ASP A 312 -11.98 -8.59 -5.03
CA ASP A 312 -11.93 -7.20 -5.46
C ASP A 312 -12.20 -7.12 -6.96
N THR A 313 -13.20 -6.33 -7.34
CA THR A 313 -13.65 -6.18 -8.73
C THR A 313 -12.96 -5.03 -9.45
N GLY A 314 -12.09 -4.27 -8.77
CA GLY A 314 -11.50 -3.05 -9.29
C GLY A 314 -12.46 -1.84 -9.32
N GLY A 315 -13.66 -1.95 -8.74
CA GLY A 315 -14.62 -0.83 -8.62
C GLY A 315 -15.99 -1.11 -9.22
N GLU A 316 -16.19 -2.29 -9.80
CA GLU A 316 -17.49 -2.72 -10.28
C GLU A 316 -18.32 -3.35 -9.18
N ILE A 317 -19.60 -2.99 -9.08
CA ILE A 317 -20.49 -3.59 -8.09
C ILE A 317 -21.02 -4.93 -8.62
N ARG A 318 -20.68 -6.03 -7.96
CA ARG A 318 -21.10 -7.38 -8.36
C ARG A 318 -21.42 -8.24 -7.13
N PRO A 319 -22.15 -9.36 -7.27
CA PRO A 319 -22.32 -10.34 -6.19
C PRO A 319 -20.98 -10.97 -5.79
N LEU A 320 -20.59 -10.79 -4.53
CA LEU A 320 -19.36 -11.33 -3.92
C LEU A 320 -19.73 -12.28 -2.78
N ALA A 321 -18.89 -13.30 -2.60
CA ALA A 321 -19.04 -14.28 -1.53
C ALA A 321 -17.70 -14.58 -0.86
N ALA A 322 -17.73 -14.78 0.46
CA ALA A 322 -16.61 -15.19 1.27
C ALA A 322 -17.13 -16.08 2.42
N GLY A 323 -17.01 -17.40 2.26
CA GLY A 323 -17.65 -18.35 3.17
C GLY A 323 -19.18 -18.14 3.20
N PRO A 324 -19.81 -17.96 4.37
CA PRO A 324 -21.25 -17.72 4.49
C PRO A 324 -21.67 -16.27 4.25
N VAL A 325 -20.73 -15.38 3.97
CA VAL A 325 -20.96 -13.94 3.81
C VAL A 325 -21.17 -13.61 2.34
N HIS A 326 -22.26 -12.89 2.04
CA HIS A 326 -22.63 -12.45 0.70
C HIS A 326 -22.93 -10.95 0.67
N PHE A 327 -22.41 -10.25 -0.32
CA PHE A 327 -22.68 -8.84 -0.57
C PHE A 327 -22.77 -8.57 -2.07
N VAL A 328 -23.49 -7.52 -2.46
CA VAL A 328 -23.39 -6.92 -3.80
C VAL A 328 -22.52 -5.68 -3.64
N ALA A 329 -21.26 -5.75 -4.04
CA ALA A 329 -20.22 -4.81 -3.63
C ALA A 329 -19.05 -4.75 -4.64
N GLU A 330 -18.15 -3.79 -4.44
CA GLU A 330 -16.88 -3.67 -5.19
C GLU A 330 -15.80 -4.55 -4.57
N THR A 331 -15.78 -4.66 -3.25
CA THR A 331 -14.77 -5.46 -2.55
C THR A 331 -15.36 -6.07 -1.30
N LEU A 332 -14.99 -7.32 -1.06
CA LEU A 332 -15.35 -8.07 0.13
C LEU A 332 -14.10 -8.76 0.67
N LEU A 333 -13.59 -8.28 1.81
CA LEU A 333 -12.68 -9.02 2.66
C LEU A 333 -13.50 -9.64 3.80
N ALA A 334 -13.30 -10.93 4.06
CA ALA A 334 -13.78 -11.57 5.28
C ALA A 334 -12.72 -12.52 5.84
N VAL A 335 -12.68 -12.59 7.16
CA VAL A 335 -11.88 -13.52 7.97
C VAL A 335 -12.85 -14.24 8.89
N GLY A 336 -12.78 -15.56 8.95
CA GLY A 336 -13.74 -16.32 9.73
C GLY A 336 -13.36 -17.76 9.99
N ASP A 337 -14.30 -18.47 10.58
CA ASP A 337 -14.28 -19.91 10.76
C ASP A 337 -15.64 -20.50 10.31
N LYS A 338 -16.03 -21.65 10.87
CA LYS A 338 -17.29 -22.32 10.58
C LYS A 338 -18.54 -21.63 11.17
N HIS A 339 -18.36 -20.74 12.13
CA HIS A 339 -19.44 -20.16 12.94
C HIS A 339 -19.58 -18.65 12.79
N GLU A 340 -18.46 -17.94 12.70
CA GLU A 340 -18.43 -16.48 12.65
C GLU A 340 -17.48 -15.96 11.57
N ALA A 341 -17.78 -14.75 11.08
CA ALA A 341 -16.88 -14.02 10.20
C ALA A 341 -16.90 -12.53 10.52
N ARG A 342 -15.78 -11.85 10.28
CA ARG A 342 -15.62 -10.40 10.38
C ARG A 342 -14.96 -9.92 9.10
N GLY A 343 -15.21 -8.69 8.69
CA GLY A 343 -14.67 -8.24 7.42
C GLY A 343 -14.93 -6.79 7.11
N ILE A 344 -14.44 -6.41 5.94
CA ILE A 344 -14.66 -5.10 5.33
C ILE A 344 -15.37 -5.32 4.00
N VAL A 345 -16.41 -4.53 3.75
CA VAL A 345 -17.05 -4.45 2.44
C VAL A 345 -17.02 -3.01 1.96
N ILE A 346 -16.69 -2.84 0.68
CA ILE A 346 -16.55 -1.55 0.00
C ILE A 346 -17.49 -1.51 -1.20
N GLY A 347 -18.17 -0.39 -1.40
CA GLY A 347 -19.14 -0.15 -2.46
C GLY A 347 -20.40 -1.01 -2.31
N ALA A 348 -20.79 -1.39 -1.09
CA ALA A 348 -21.93 -2.28 -0.89
C ALA A 348 -23.24 -1.57 -1.25
N MET A 349 -24.10 -2.23 -2.03
CA MET A 349 -25.49 -1.82 -2.19
C MET A 349 -26.31 -2.22 -0.97
N GLN A 350 -27.18 -1.33 -0.51
CA GLN A 350 -28.03 -1.56 0.65
C GLN A 350 -29.03 -2.70 0.37
N ASP A 351 -28.88 -3.81 1.10
CA ASP A 351 -29.81 -4.93 1.25
C ASP A 351 -30.54 -5.43 -0.01
N VAL A 352 -30.06 -6.54 -0.58
CA VAL A 352 -30.85 -7.42 -1.46
C VAL A 352 -31.98 -8.11 -0.67
N ALA A 353 -31.97 -8.05 0.67
CA ALA A 353 -32.93 -8.73 1.54
C ALA A 353 -34.19 -7.91 1.89
N ARG A 354 -34.27 -6.61 1.53
CA ARG A 354 -35.49 -5.80 1.74
C ARG A 354 -35.93 -5.13 0.44
N GLN A 355 -36.96 -5.72 -0.14
CA GLN A 355 -37.63 -5.33 -1.38
C GLN A 355 -38.48 -4.03 -1.25
N ASP A 356 -38.09 -3.08 -0.40
CA ASP A 356 -38.82 -1.81 -0.28
C ASP A 356 -38.25 -0.78 -1.28
N SER A 357 -38.92 -0.70 -2.42
CA SER A 357 -38.47 -0.11 -3.68
C SER A 357 -38.72 1.39 -3.83
N SER A 358 -38.76 2.20 -2.78
CA SER A 358 -39.23 3.60 -2.87
C SER A 358 -38.21 4.71 -2.56
N ALA A 359 -36.96 4.39 -2.20
CA ALA A 359 -35.90 5.40 -2.06
C ALA A 359 -34.88 5.29 -3.21
N SER A 360 -35.05 6.12 -4.23
CA SER A 360 -34.31 6.08 -5.52
C SER A 360 -32.85 6.60 -5.48
N GLY A 361 -32.22 6.60 -4.31
CA GLY A 361 -30.78 6.87 -4.17
C GLY A 361 -30.08 5.60 -3.71
N SER A 362 -29.38 4.90 -4.61
CA SER A 362 -28.49 3.79 -4.26
C SER A 362 -27.31 4.33 -3.44
N LEU A 363 -27.51 4.55 -2.14
CA LEU A 363 -26.44 4.86 -1.20
C LEU A 363 -25.48 3.67 -1.17
N ARG A 364 -24.24 3.93 -1.58
CA ARG A 364 -23.14 2.98 -1.37
C ARG A 364 -22.77 3.01 0.11
N HIS A 365 -22.63 1.83 0.70
CA HIS A 365 -22.23 1.67 2.09
C HIS A 365 -20.85 1.00 2.14
N ASP A 366 -19.88 1.70 2.71
CA ASP A 366 -18.59 1.14 3.05
C ASP A 366 -18.58 0.84 4.54
N MET A 367 -18.26 -0.38 4.94
CA MET A 367 -18.36 -0.77 6.34
C MET A 367 -17.46 -1.94 6.72
N GLU A 368 -17.00 -1.93 7.96
CA GLU A 368 -16.65 -3.15 8.68
C GLU A 368 -17.93 -3.85 9.14
N PHE A 369 -17.96 -5.17 9.08
CA PHE A 369 -19.09 -5.98 9.54
C PHE A 369 -18.66 -7.14 10.45
N THR A 370 -19.62 -7.63 11.23
CA THR A 370 -19.55 -8.93 11.91
C THR A 370 -20.75 -9.77 11.47
N TYR A 371 -20.49 -11.00 11.05
CA TYR A 371 -21.47 -12.01 10.69
C TYR A 371 -21.49 -13.11 11.77
N ALA A 372 -22.66 -13.32 12.37
CA ALA A 372 -22.87 -14.35 13.38
C ALA A 372 -24.32 -14.81 13.34
N ARG A 373 -24.56 -16.10 13.62
CA ARG A 373 -25.91 -16.70 13.66
C ARG A 373 -26.71 -16.47 12.37
N GLY A 374 -26.06 -16.59 11.22
CA GLY A 374 -26.72 -16.48 9.92
C GLY A 374 -26.97 -15.05 9.42
N ARG A 375 -26.53 -14.01 10.13
CA ARG A 375 -26.81 -12.61 9.77
C ARG A 375 -25.67 -11.65 10.12
N ILE A 376 -25.70 -10.47 9.51
CA ILE A 376 -24.84 -9.34 9.89
C ILE A 376 -25.37 -8.74 11.20
N VAL A 377 -24.55 -8.71 12.25
CA VAL A 377 -24.91 -8.25 13.60
C VAL A 377 -24.28 -6.92 14.00
N LYS A 378 -23.20 -6.52 13.35
CA LYS A 378 -22.51 -5.23 13.56
C LYS A 378 -22.14 -4.63 12.22
N LYS A 379 -22.29 -3.31 12.10
CA LYS A 379 -21.85 -2.51 10.96
C LYS A 379 -21.17 -1.26 11.49
N THR A 380 -19.93 -1.01 11.09
CA THR A 380 -19.19 0.21 11.43
C THR A 380 -18.81 0.90 10.13
N PRO A 381 -19.31 2.12 9.86
CA PRO A 381 -19.05 2.82 8.61
C PRO A 381 -17.55 3.07 8.39
N ILE A 382 -17.14 2.98 7.13
CA ILE A 382 -15.83 3.42 6.65
C ILE A 382 -16.08 4.71 5.87
N LEU A 383 -15.46 5.81 6.29
CA LEU A 383 -15.76 7.13 5.76
C LEU A 383 -14.49 7.84 5.29
N PRO A 384 -14.61 8.80 4.36
CA PRO A 384 -13.53 9.74 4.09
C PRO A 384 -13.09 10.46 5.35
N ALA A 385 -11.78 10.58 5.57
CA ALA A 385 -11.27 11.28 6.74
C ALA A 385 -11.54 12.79 6.63
N LYS A 386 -12.34 13.34 7.55
CA LYS A 386 -12.54 14.81 7.67
C LYS A 386 -11.45 15.46 8.52
N HIS A 387 -11.11 14.82 9.63
CA HIS A 387 -10.07 15.25 10.58
C HIS A 387 -9.44 14.03 11.25
N PHE A 388 -8.17 14.16 11.62
CA PHE A 388 -7.48 13.16 12.43
C PHE A 388 -7.26 13.70 13.84
N ARG A 389 -7.55 12.87 14.85
CA ARG A 389 -7.17 13.11 16.24
C ARG A 389 -6.48 11.88 16.80
N TRP A 390 -5.47 12.09 17.62
CA TRP A 390 -4.86 11.03 18.41
C TRP A 390 -5.68 10.81 19.68
N SER A 391 -5.98 9.55 19.99
CA SER A 391 -6.56 9.16 21.27
C SER A 391 -5.71 8.08 21.92
N ASP A 392 -5.42 8.25 23.20
CA ASP A 392 -4.90 7.16 24.01
C ASP A 392 -6.00 6.10 24.21
N THR A 393 -5.67 4.86 23.92
CA THR A 393 -6.52 3.69 24.18
C THR A 393 -5.78 2.71 25.09
N VAL A 394 -6.48 1.74 25.67
CA VAL A 394 -5.85 0.67 26.47
C VAL A 394 -4.82 -0.12 25.64
N SER A 395 -5.00 -0.16 24.32
CA SER A 395 -4.11 -0.79 23.33
C SER A 395 -3.04 0.15 22.75
N GLY A 396 -2.88 1.38 23.28
CA GLY A 396 -1.92 2.37 22.79
C GLY A 396 -2.54 3.55 22.04
N LEU A 397 -1.72 4.35 21.36
CA LEU A 397 -2.16 5.50 20.57
C LEU A 397 -2.92 5.05 19.31
N ARG A 398 -4.13 5.58 19.12
CA ARG A 398 -4.95 5.29 17.94
C ARG A 398 -5.42 6.58 17.27
N THR A 399 -5.44 6.57 15.95
CA THR A 399 -6.00 7.65 15.15
C THR A 399 -7.52 7.46 15.06
N VAL A 400 -8.27 8.48 15.48
CA VAL A 400 -9.74 8.49 15.40
C VAL A 400 -10.16 9.54 14.38
N VAL A 401 -11.10 9.19 13.50
CA VAL A 401 -11.80 10.16 12.65
C VAL A 401 -12.78 10.92 13.54
N ALA A 402 -12.61 12.22 13.66
CA ALA A 402 -13.55 13.05 14.40
C ALA A 402 -14.73 13.41 13.48
N ASP A 403 -15.93 12.98 13.85
CA ASP A 403 -17.15 13.53 13.24
C ASP A 403 -17.33 15.00 13.68
N GLU A 404 -17.79 15.83 12.75
CA GLU A 404 -18.16 17.22 13.03
C GLU A 404 -19.31 17.23 14.05
N GLY A 405 -18.99 17.49 15.32
CA GLY A 405 -20.00 17.63 16.38
C GLY A 405 -19.56 17.24 17.78
N GLN A 406 -18.45 16.53 17.95
CA GLN A 406 -17.92 16.18 19.28
C GLN A 406 -16.51 16.73 19.49
N ASP A 407 -16.45 17.96 19.99
CA ASP A 407 -15.26 18.40 20.71
C ASP A 407 -15.31 17.87 22.15
N ARG A 408 -14.19 17.39 22.69
CA ARG A 408 -14.11 16.68 23.99
C ARG A 408 -14.56 17.54 25.19
N CYS A 409 -14.77 18.83 24.98
CA CYS A 409 -15.21 19.76 26.00
C CYS A 409 -16.73 20.02 26.03
N GLY A 410 -17.54 19.39 25.16
CA GLY A 410 -18.99 19.68 25.11
C GLY A 410 -19.32 21.14 24.78
N ARG A 411 -18.33 21.90 24.28
CA ARG A 411 -18.52 23.26 23.78
C ARG A 411 -18.83 23.14 22.29
N SER A 412 -19.95 23.72 21.87
CA SER A 412 -20.16 24.06 20.47
C SER A 412 -18.93 24.81 19.97
N LEU A 413 -18.32 24.34 18.87
CA LEU A 413 -17.31 25.11 18.16
C LEU A 413 -17.91 26.49 17.86
N PRO A 414 -17.18 27.60 18.11
CA PRO A 414 -17.68 28.91 17.71
C PRO A 414 -17.98 28.86 16.22
N GLN A 415 -19.20 29.25 15.83
CA GLN A 415 -19.54 29.42 14.43
C GLN A 415 -18.51 30.36 13.83
N LEU A 416 -17.77 29.88 12.83
CA LEU A 416 -16.91 30.74 12.04
C LEU A 416 -17.81 31.85 11.46
N PRO A 417 -17.41 33.12 11.58
CA PRO A 417 -18.19 34.20 11.00
C PRO A 417 -18.38 33.93 9.51
N GLU A 418 -19.61 34.11 9.05
CA GLU A 418 -19.94 34.07 7.63
C GLU A 418 -18.93 34.94 6.87
N SER A 419 -18.36 34.36 5.80
CA SER A 419 -17.46 35.09 4.90
C SER A 419 -18.12 36.41 4.52
N PRO A 420 -17.45 37.57 4.68
CA PRO A 420 -18.01 38.80 4.16
C PRO A 420 -18.15 38.67 2.64
N ASP A 421 -19.34 38.97 2.15
CA ASP A 421 -19.64 39.07 0.72
C ASP A 421 -18.57 39.95 0.05
N VAL A 422 -17.80 39.34 -0.85
CA VAL A 422 -16.90 40.06 -1.74
C VAL A 422 -17.79 40.69 -2.82
N LYS A 423 -18.05 41.99 -2.68
CA LYS A 423 -18.62 42.84 -3.73
C LYS A 423 -17.61 43.14 -4.83
#